data_AF-A0A369QP82-F1
#
_entry.id   AF-A0A369QP82-F1
#
_cell.length_a   1.000
_cell.length_b   1.000
_cell.length_c   1.000
_cell.angle_alpha   90.00
_cell.angle_beta   90.00
_cell.angle_gamma   90.00
#
_symmetry.space_group_name_H-M   'P 1'
#
loop_
_entity.id
_entity.type
_entity.pdbx_description
1 polymer ?
#
loop_
_entity_poly.entity_id
_entity_poly.type
_entity_poly.pdbx_seq_one_letter_code
_entity_poly.pdbx_strand_id
1 'polypeptide(L)' 'MLIFLHKQATTTPKIRAAIQASTEPAWKVAERYGISEQTVWKWRGR' A
#
# COMPACT_ATOMS: atom_id res chain seq x y z
N MET A 1 -11.86 0.12 -12.92
CA MET A 1 -12.60 0.19 -11.64
C MET A 1 -12.59 1.63 -11.16
N LEU A 2 -13.75 2.28 -11.06
CA LEU A 2 -13.86 3.62 -10.47
C LEU A 2 -13.77 3.48 -8.95
N ILE A 3 -12.65 3.88 -8.37
CA ILE A 3 -12.41 3.81 -6.93
C ILE A 3 -12.55 5.22 -6.38
N PHE A 4 -13.61 5.49 -5.60
CA PHE A 4 -13.72 6.73 -4.85
C PHE A 4 -12.74 6.70 -3.68
N LEU A 5 -11.70 7.51 -3.75
CA LEU A 5 -10.74 7.69 -2.66
C LEU A 5 -11.16 8.88 -1.83
N HIS A 6 -11.06 8.72 -0.51
CA HIS A 6 -11.14 9.86 0.38
C HIS A 6 -10.00 10.85 0.09
N LYS A 7 -10.24 12.14 0.25
CA LYS A 7 -9.26 13.21 -0.05
C LYS A 7 -7.95 13.09 0.76
N GLN A 8 -7.98 12.40 1.89
CA GLN A 8 -6.83 12.16 2.77
C GLN A 8 -6.30 10.71 2.70
N ALA A 9 -6.69 9.94 1.69
CA ALA A 9 -6.22 8.57 1.56
C ALA A 9 -4.73 8.53 1.17
N THR A 10 -3.88 8.09 2.09
CA THR A 10 -2.44 7.91 1.84
C THR A 10 -2.19 6.76 0.85
N THR A 11 -2.92 5.64 0.96
CA THR A 11 -2.74 4.48 0.08
C THR A 11 -3.65 4.54 -1.15
N THR A 12 -3.13 5.17 -2.21
CA THR A 12 -3.78 5.24 -3.52
C THR A 12 -3.72 3.90 -4.27
N PRO A 13 -4.56 3.67 -5.31
CA PRO A 13 -4.54 2.44 -6.10
C PRO A 13 -3.17 2.12 -6.70
N LYS A 14 -2.41 3.15 -7.09
CA LYS A 14 -1.04 3.00 -7.57
C LYS A 14 -0.12 2.42 -6.49
N ILE A 15 -0.22 2.91 -5.26
CA ILE A 15 0.57 2.40 -4.13
C ILE A 15 0.13 0.98 -3.77
N ARG A 16 -1.16 0.66 -3.81
CA ARG A 16 -1.67 -0.70 -3.57
C ARG A 16 -1.08 -1.70 -4.57
N ALA A 17 -1.12 -1.37 -5.86
CA ALA A 17 -0.52 -2.20 -6.90
C ALA A 17 0.99 -2.38 -6.69
N ALA A 18 1.70 -1.34 -6.27
CA ALA A 18 3.12 -1.43 -5.94
C ALA A 18 3.39 -2.33 -4.72
N ILE A 19 2.54 -2.27 -3.69
CA ILE A 19 2.63 -3.15 -2.51
C ILE A 19 2.38 -4.61 -2.88
N GLN A 20 1.36 -4.88 -3.71
CA GLN A 20 1.01 -6.22 -4.18
C GLN A 20 2.11 -6.83 -5.05
N ALA A 21 2.72 -6.03 -5.94
CA ALA A 21 3.79 -6.48 -6.82
C ALA A 21 5.16 -6.60 -6.12
N SER A 22 5.33 -5.97 -4.95
CA SER A 22 6.61 -5.96 -4.24
C SER A 22 6.86 -7.27 -3.50
N THR A 23 8.04 -7.85 -3.71
CA THR A 23 8.58 -9.00 -2.95
C THR A 23 9.50 -8.58 -1.81
N GLU A 24 9.75 -7.28 -1.65
CA GLU A 24 10.62 -6.72 -0.59
C GLU A 24 10.04 -7.00 0.81
N PRO A 25 10.81 -6.96 1.89
CA PRO A 25 10.24 -7.08 3.23
C PRO A 25 9.31 -5.90 3.59
N ALA A 26 8.30 -6.16 4.42
CA ALA A 26 7.23 -5.20 4.71
C ALA A 26 7.74 -3.87 5.29
N TRP A 27 8.74 -3.91 6.18
CA TRP A 27 9.38 -2.73 6.77
C TRP A 27 9.94 -1.77 5.71
N LYS A 28 10.56 -2.31 4.64
CA LYS A 28 11.16 -1.51 3.58
C LYS A 28 10.12 -0.84 2.70
N VAL A 29 9.01 -1.54 2.43
CA VAL A 29 7.86 -0.99 1.70
C VAL A 29 7.13 0.06 2.55
N ALA A 30 6.99 -0.19 3.85
CA ALA A 30 6.39 0.71 4.82
C ALA A 30 7.15 2.04 4.91
N GLU A 31 8.49 1.97 5.05
CA GLU A 31 9.38 3.13 5.05
C GLU A 31 9.27 3.95 3.76
N ARG A 32 9.33 3.28 2.59
CA ARG A 32 9.25 3.93 1.27
C ARG A 32 7.98 4.75 1.08
N TYR A 33 6.85 4.25 1.58
CA TYR A 33 5.54 4.89 1.39
C TYR A 33 5.04 5.65 2.63
N GLY A 34 5.82 5.70 3.71
CA GLY A 34 5.42 6.37 4.96
C GLY A 34 4.15 5.77 5.58
N ILE A 35 3.97 4.45 5.48
CA ILE A 35 2.82 3.71 6.01
C ILE A 35 3.27 2.67 7.04
N SER A 36 2.34 2.10 7.80
CA SER A 36 2.67 1.01 8.72
C SER A 36 2.88 -0.33 8.00
N GLU A 37 3.73 -1.19 8.55
CA GLU A 37 3.90 -2.57 8.04
C GLU A 37 2.60 -3.36 8.02
N GLN A 38 1.73 -3.16 9.02
CA GLN A 38 0.40 -3.76 9.05
C GLN A 38 -0.44 -3.40 7.81
N THR A 39 -0.30 -2.16 7.33
CA THR A 39 -0.97 -1.70 6.10
C THR A 39 -0.42 -2.43 4.88
N VAL A 40 0.90 -2.65 4.82
CA VAL A 40 1.54 -3.43 3.75
C VAL A 40 1.00 -4.87 3.75
N TRP A 41 0.99 -5.54 4.89
CA TRP A 41 0.46 -6.91 5.02
C TRP A 41 -1.00 -7.02 4.58
N LYS A 42 -1.83 -6.06 5.00
CA LYS A 42 -3.25 -6.01 4.61
C LYS A 42 -3.44 -5.88 3.09
N TRP A 43 -2.59 -5.10 2.42
CA TRP A 43 -2.72 -4.88 0.98
C TRP A 43 -2.06 -5.97 0.13
N ARG A 44 -1.12 -6.75 0.67
CA ARG A 44 -0.55 -7.90 -0.05
C ARG A 44 -1.53 -9.03 -0.30
N GLY A 45 -2.46 -9.26 0.62
CA GLY A 45 -3.45 -10.34 0.53
C GLY A 45 -4.79 -9.93 -0.10
N ARG A 46 -4.92 -8.68 -0.55
CA ARG A 46 -6.11 -8.16 -1.24
C ARG A 46 -5.85 -8.12 -2.73
#